data_AF-A0A7K3G4T6-F1
#
_entry.id   AF-A0A7K3G4T6-F1
#
_cell.length_a   1.000
_cell.length_b   1.000
_cell.length_c   1.000
_cell.angle_alpha   90.00
_cell.angle_beta   90.00
_cell.angle_gamma   90.00
#
_symmetry.space_group_name_H-M   'P 1'
#
loop_
_entity.id
_entity.type
_entity.pdbx_description
1 polymer ?
#
loop_
_entity_poly.entity_id
_entity_poly.type
_entity_poly.pdbx_seq_one_letter_code
_entity_poly.pdbx_strand_id
1 'polypeptide(L)'
;MADTTRITVTLPTEYVEELRKLTDNMSAYVAEAVAYRIRHQLREAEFRRYEDEHGAFTEDETAAAYALLTAARGSEGRTESAA
;
A
#
# COMPACT_ATOMS: atom_id res chain seq x y z
N MET A 1 15.12 17.95 -2.25
CA MET A 1 13.90 17.86 -3.09
C MET A 1 13.97 16.53 -3.80
N ALA A 2 12.93 15.70 -3.74
CA ALA A 2 12.91 14.45 -4.50
C ALA A 2 12.84 14.76 -6.00
N ASP A 3 13.55 14.00 -6.83
CA ASP A 3 13.47 14.14 -8.28
C ASP A 3 12.04 13.82 -8.73
N THR A 4 11.36 14.79 -9.34
CA THR A 4 10.01 14.64 -9.87
C THR A 4 10.04 14.75 -11.39
N THR A 5 9.35 13.85 -12.07
CA THR A 5 9.24 13.85 -13.53
C THR A 5 7.81 14.19 -13.92
N ARG A 6 7.62 15.18 -14.81
CA ARG A 6 6.29 15.54 -15.32
C ARG A 6 5.84 14.51 -16.36
N ILE A 7 4.68 13.91 -16.12
CA ILE A 7 4.07 12.94 -17.02
C ILE A 7 2.68 13.47 -17.42
N THR A 8 2.28 13.27 -18.67
CA THR A 8 0.91 13.53 -19.14
C THR A 8 0.24 12.19 -19.37
N VAL A 9 -0.92 11.98 -18.74
CA VAL A 9 -1.67 10.73 -18.80
C VAL A 9 -3.09 11.03 -19.25
N THR A 10 -3.62 10.21 -20.16
CA THR A 10 -5.02 10.24 -20.57
C THR A 10 -5.79 9.19 -19.79
N LEU A 11 -6.87 9.60 -19.14
CA LEU A 11 -7.77 8.73 -18.38
C LEU A 11 -9.19 8.82 -18.96
N PRO A 12 -10.02 7.76 -18.83
CA PRO A 12 -11.44 7.81 -19.12
C PRO A 12 -12.13 8.94 -18.35
N THR A 13 -13.02 9.67 -19.02
CA THR A 13 -13.71 10.83 -18.43
C THR A 13 -14.50 10.45 -17.17
N GLU A 14 -15.15 9.28 -17.18
CA GLU A 14 -15.87 8.74 -16.02
C GLU A 14 -14.98 8.67 -14.76
N TYR A 15 -13.71 8.24 -14.89
CA TYR A 15 -12.80 8.14 -13.76
C TYR A 15 -12.32 9.50 -13.29
N VAL A 16 -12.12 10.44 -14.20
CA VAL A 16 -11.74 11.82 -13.86
C VAL A 16 -12.88 12.52 -13.12
N GLU A 17 -14.14 12.29 -13.52
CA GLU A 17 -15.30 12.83 -12.82
C GLU A 17 -15.47 12.25 -11.42
N GLU A 18 -15.30 10.93 -11.25
CA GLU A 18 -15.33 10.30 -9.93
C GLU A 18 -14.18 10.78 -9.03
N LEU A 19 -12.95 10.86 -9.56
CA LEU A 19 -11.80 11.39 -8.82
C LEU A 19 -12.02 12.83 -8.35
N ARG A 20 -12.66 13.65 -9.18
CA ARG A 20 -12.97 15.04 -8.85
C ARG A 20 -14.02 15.19 -7.75
N LYS A 21 -14.91 14.20 -7.58
CA LYS A 21 -15.84 14.16 -6.43
C LYS A 21 -15.11 13.84 -5.11
N LEU A 22 -14.01 13.09 -5.18
CA LEU A 22 -13.23 12.68 -4.01
C LEU A 22 -12.20 13.74 -3.59
N THR A 23 -11.60 14.44 -4.56
CA THR A 23 -10.59 15.46 -4.27
C THR A 23 -10.42 16.47 -5.40
N ASP A 24 -10.11 17.71 -5.02
CA ASP A 24 -9.68 18.75 -5.96
C ASP A 24 -8.21 18.61 -6.37
N ASN A 25 -7.40 17.83 -5.63
CA ASN A 25 -5.98 17.61 -5.92
C ASN A 25 -5.72 16.23 -6.55
N MET A 26 -6.11 16.10 -7.81
CA MET A 26 -5.95 14.86 -8.58
C MET A 26 -4.49 14.41 -8.69
N SER A 27 -3.54 15.34 -8.84
CA SER A 27 -2.12 15.00 -8.95
C SER A 27 -1.56 14.33 -7.70
N ALA A 28 -1.94 14.82 -6.51
CA ALA A 28 -1.50 14.22 -5.25
C ALA A 28 -2.12 12.83 -5.06
N TYR A 29 -3.42 12.69 -5.35
CA TYR A 29 -4.10 11.41 -5.25
C TYR A 29 -3.51 10.36 -6.19
N VAL A 30 -3.25 10.72 -7.45
CA VAL A 30 -2.62 9.81 -8.41
C VAL A 30 -1.21 9.44 -7.98
N ALA A 31 -0.41 10.39 -7.49
CA ALA A 31 0.92 10.10 -6.98
C ALA A 31 0.90 9.11 -5.80
N GLU A 32 -0.02 9.29 -4.86
CA GLU A 32 -0.18 8.40 -3.72
C GLU A 32 -0.67 7.00 -4.14
N ALA A 33 -1.68 6.94 -5.01
CA ALA A 33 -2.20 5.68 -5.54
C ALA A 33 -1.14 4.89 -6.31
N VAL A 34 -0.33 5.58 -7.13
CA VAL A 34 0.80 4.97 -7.84
C VAL A 34 1.88 4.49 -6.87
N ALA A 35 2.24 5.30 -5.86
CA ALA A 35 3.21 4.88 -4.84
C ALA A 35 2.71 3.67 -4.06
N TYR A 36 1.42 3.63 -3.71
CA TYR A 36 0.79 2.49 -3.07
C TYR A 36 0.84 1.24 -3.95
N ARG A 37 0.51 1.38 -5.25
CA ARG A 37 0.54 0.28 -6.21
C ARG A 37 1.94 -0.28 -6.41
N ILE A 38 2.96 0.57 -6.56
CA ILE A 38 4.36 0.15 -6.73
C ILE A 38 4.84 -0.60 -5.48
N ARG A 39 4.57 -0.07 -4.28
CA ARG A 39 4.91 -0.75 -3.02
C ARG A 39 4.25 -2.11 -2.91
N HIS A 40 3.00 -2.23 -3.34
CA HIS A 40 2.29 -3.50 -3.33
C HIS A 40 2.89 -4.51 -4.31
N GLN A 41 3.19 -4.10 -5.55
CA GLN A 41 3.78 -4.97 -6.56
C GLN A 41 5.18 -5.46 -6.18
N LEU A 42 6.01 -4.58 -5.61
CA LEU A 42 7.33 -4.98 -5.11
C LEU A 42 7.21 -6.03 -3.99
N ARG A 43 6.22 -5.86 -3.11
CA ARG A 43 5.95 -6.80 -2.03
C ARG A 43 5.41 -8.13 -2.54
N GLU A 44 4.52 -8.11 -3.53
CA GLU A 44 4.00 -9.31 -4.19
C GLU A 44 5.11 -10.10 -4.89
N ALA A 45 6.01 -9.40 -5.60
CA ALA A 45 7.18 -10.02 -6.22
C ALA A 45 8.12 -10.67 -5.20
N GLU A 46 8.32 -10.01 -4.05
CA GLU A 46 9.14 -10.55 -2.97
C GLU A 46 8.49 -11.78 -2.33
N PHE A 47 7.18 -11.75 -2.06
CA PHE A 47 6.46 -12.90 -1.53
C PHE A 47 6.51 -14.09 -2.49
N ARG A 48 6.33 -13.85 -3.79
CA ARG A 48 6.41 -14.92 -4.79
C ARG A 48 7.79 -15.55 -4.84
N ARG A 49 8.85 -14.75 -4.77
CA ARG A 49 10.23 -15.24 -4.69
C ARG A 49 10.44 -16.10 -3.44
N TYR A 50 9.90 -15.67 -2.31
CA TYR A 50 9.98 -16.41 -1.06
C TYR A 50 9.22 -17.75 -1.13
N GLU A 51 8.02 -17.77 -1.70
CA GLU A 51 7.26 -19.02 -1.91
C GLU A 51 7.97 -20.00 -2.86
N ASP A 52 8.66 -19.49 -3.88
CA ASP A 52 9.46 -20.33 -4.78
C ASP A 52 10.69 -20.95 -4.05
N GLU A 53 11.27 -20.24 -3.07
CA GLU A 53 12.47 -20.68 -2.33
C GLU A 53 12.14 -21.55 -1.09
N HIS A 54 11.01 -21.30 -0.44
CA HIS A 54 10.64 -21.92 0.85
C HIS A 54 9.35 -22.75 0.82
N GLY A 55 8.59 -22.72 -0.28
CA GLY A 55 7.27 -23.34 -0.37
C GLY A 55 6.15 -22.38 0.03
N ALA A 56 4.91 -22.76 -0.29
CA ALA A 56 3.72 -21.94 -0.02
C ALA A 56 3.53 -21.70 1.48
N PHE A 57 3.10 -20.49 1.83
CA PHE A 57 2.74 -20.17 3.21
C PHE A 57 1.57 -21.04 3.68
N THR A 58 1.71 -21.68 4.83
CA THR A 58 0.62 -22.45 5.41
C THR A 58 -0.39 -21.54 6.12
N GLU A 59 -1.63 -22.00 6.26
CA GLU A 59 -2.69 -21.26 6.95
C GLU A 59 -2.33 -20.98 8.42
N ASP A 60 -1.61 -21.90 9.07
CA ASP A 60 -1.19 -21.78 10.47
C ASP A 60 -0.11 -20.70 10.65
N GLU A 61 0.91 -20.68 9.79
CA GLU A 61 1.94 -19.64 9.76
C GLU A 61 1.35 -18.26 9.46
N THR A 62 0.39 -18.21 8.53
CA THR A 62 -0.32 -16.97 8.18
C THR A 62 -1.12 -16.46 9.37
N ALA A 63 -1.86 -17.33 10.07
CA ALA A 63 -2.62 -16.97 11.25
C ALA A 63 -1.72 -16.46 12.39
N ALA A 64 -0.58 -17.12 12.62
CA ALA A 64 0.41 -16.68 13.60
C ALA A 64 0.98 -15.29 13.25
N ALA A 65 1.31 -15.04 11.97
CA ALA A 65 1.79 -13.74 11.51
C ALA A 65 0.74 -12.63 11.69
N TYR A 66 -0.53 -12.90 11.38
CA TYR A 66 -1.63 -11.94 11.59
C TYR A 66 -1.83 -11.60 13.08
N ALA A 67 -1.72 -12.60 13.96
CA ALA A 67 -1.80 -12.38 15.40
C ALA A 67 -0.68 -11.44 15.90
N LEU A 68 0.54 -11.64 15.41
CA LEU A 68 1.69 -10.79 15.74
C LEU A 68 1.55 -9.36 15.20
N LEU A 69 1.13 -9.18 13.94
CA LEU A 69 0.92 -7.86 13.34
C LEU A 69 -0.21 -7.08 14.03
N THR A 70 -1.29 -7.76 14.39
CA THR A 70 -2.41 -7.16 15.13
C THR A 70 -1.99 -6.74 16.54
N ALA A 71 -1.20 -7.58 17.22
CA ALA A 71 -0.65 -7.26 18.53
C ALA A 71 0.31 -6.05 18.48
N ALA A 72 1.17 -5.97 17.45
CA ALA A 72 2.08 -4.84 17.25
C ALA A 72 1.31 -3.53 17.03
N ARG A 73 0.31 -3.51 16.14
CA ARG A 73 -0.51 -2.32 15.85
C ARG A 73 -1.33 -1.85 17.05
N GLY A 74 -1.77 -2.78 17.90
CA GLY A 74 -2.46 -2.48 19.17
C GLY A 74 -1.55 -1.90 20.25
N SER A 75 -0.22 -2.08 20.15
CA SER A 75 0.77 -1.54 21.09
C SER A 75 1.23 -0.12 20.74
N GLU A 76 1.23 0.24 19.46
CA GLU A 76 1.55 1.60 18.98
C GLU A 76 0.47 2.62 19.41
N GLY A 77 -0.81 2.23 19.47
CA GLY A 77 -1.88 3.10 19.97
C GLY A 77 -1.86 3.36 21.49
N ARG A 78 -1.02 2.64 22.26
CA ARG A 78 -0.90 2.81 23.72
C ARG A 78 0.22 3.77 24.11
N THR A 79 1.16 4.04 23.21
CA THR A 79 2.34 4.88 23.50
C THR A 79 2.11 6.38 23.24
N GLU A 80 1.04 6.77 22.53
CA GLU A 80 0.68 8.19 22.31
C GLU A 80 -0.32 8.77 23.35
N SER A 81 -0.92 7.94 24.22
CA SER A 81 -1.86 8.40 25.26
C SER A 81 -1.19 8.61 26.63
N ALA A 82 0.06 9.04 26.65
CA ALA A 82 0.79 9.42 27.86
C ALA A 82 1.81 10.52 27.55
N ALA A 83 1.32 11.70 27.14
CA ALA A 83 2.09 12.94 27.11
C ALA A 83 1.18 14.13 27.47
#